data_AF-A0A957TUA4-F1
#
_entry.id   AF-A0A957TUA4-F1
#
_cell.length_a   1.000
_cell.length_b   1.000
_cell.length_c   1.000
_cell.angle_alpha   90.00
_cell.angle_beta   90.00
_cell.angle_gamma   90.00
#
_symmetry.space_group_name_H-M   'P 1'
#
loop_
_entity.id
_entity.type
_entity.pdbx_description
1 polymer ?
#
loop_
_entity_poly.entity_id
_entity_poly.type
_entity_poly.pdbx_seq_one_letter_code
_entity_poly.pdbx_strand_id
1 'polypeptide(L)'
;MTTTQEHVVAVEKYKRSRTSAQVSDLLGLVTGEKTDLVSYDEVAKRLHARQQVEMGSQMVPLDQIVGSVGRYRDFTRTFLPRAGANAERWARLDAAMNSLEGFPPVELFKIGEVYFVRDGNHRVSVARA
;
A
#
# COMPACT_ATOMS: atom_id res chain seq x y z
N MET A 1 16.19 8.44 -16.70
CA MET A 1 17.29 7.64 -16.12
C MET A 1 17.40 8.05 -14.66
N THR A 2 16.96 7.20 -13.73
CA THR A 2 17.04 7.45 -12.29
C THR A 2 18.50 7.60 -11.88
N THR A 3 18.84 8.66 -11.16
CA THR A 3 20.23 8.92 -10.77
C THR A 3 20.65 7.88 -9.72
N THR A 4 21.89 7.36 -9.77
CA THR A 4 22.41 6.39 -8.79
C THR A 4 22.16 6.81 -7.34
N GLN A 5 22.18 8.13 -7.07
CA GLN A 5 21.91 8.71 -5.77
C GLN A 5 20.45 8.56 -5.31
N GLU A 6 19.47 8.76 -6.21
CA GLU A 6 18.05 8.58 -5.91
C GLU A 6 17.73 7.12 -5.57
N HIS A 7 18.38 6.19 -6.28
CA HIS A 7 18.21 4.76 -6.01
C HIS A 7 18.77 4.35 -4.63
N VAL A 8 19.92 4.88 -4.22
CA VAL A 8 20.50 4.58 -2.89
C VAL A 8 19.58 5.09 -1.77
N VAL A 9 19.07 6.32 -1.89
CA VAL A 9 18.11 6.90 -0.93
C VAL A 9 16.83 6.05 -0.86
N ALA A 10 16.29 5.65 -2.01
CA ALA A 10 15.09 4.81 -2.06
C ALA A 10 15.30 3.44 -1.38
N VAL A 11 16.48 2.82 -1.54
CA VAL A 11 16.82 1.56 -0.86
C VAL A 11 16.91 1.73 0.65
N GLU A 12 17.49 2.83 1.13
CA GLU A 12 17.52 3.13 2.58
C GLU A 12 16.13 3.36 3.14
N LYS A 13 15.29 4.11 2.42
CA LYS A 13 13.89 4.36 2.79
C LYS A 13 13.12 3.05 2.91
N TYR A 14 13.26 2.16 1.93
CA TYR A 14 12.68 0.81 1.98
C TYR A 14 13.08 0.03 3.24
N LYS A 15 14.38 0.02 3.59
CA LYS A 15 14.88 -0.67 4.79
C LYS A 15 14.22 -0.12 6.04
N ARG A 16 14.12 1.21 6.18
CA ARG A 16 13.46 1.85 7.32
C ARG A 16 11.98 1.47 7.41
N SER A 17 11.24 1.56 6.30
CA SER A 17 9.82 1.19 6.26
C SER A 17 9.60 -0.29 6.61
N ARG A 18 10.50 -1.18 6.18
CA ARG A 18 10.47 -2.60 6.54
C ARG A 18 10.75 -2.84 8.03
N THR A 19 11.72 -2.13 8.61
CA THR A 19 11.97 -2.19 10.06
C THR A 19 10.74 -1.73 10.84
N SER A 20 10.09 -0.64 10.41
CA SER A 20 8.83 -0.19 11.01
C SER A 20 7.71 -1.22 10.87
N ALA A 21 7.64 -1.95 9.75
CA ALA A 21 6.67 -3.04 9.59
C ALA A 21 6.88 -4.15 10.64
N GLN A 22 8.13 -4.53 10.88
CA GLN A 22 8.47 -5.54 11.89
C GLN A 22 8.11 -5.09 13.30
N VAL A 23 8.38 -3.83 13.64
CA VAL A 23 7.97 -3.25 14.94
C VAL A 23 6.45 -3.28 15.08
N SER A 24 5.71 -2.89 14.03
CA SER A 24 4.25 -2.94 14.02
C SER A 24 3.73 -4.36 14.23
N ASP A 25 4.32 -5.36 13.58
CA ASP A 25 3.92 -6.76 13.70
C ASP A 25 4.22 -7.31 15.11
N LEU A 26 5.39 -6.99 15.68
CA LEU A 26 5.72 -7.36 17.06
C LEU A 26 4.76 -6.74 18.08
N LEU A 27 4.42 -5.46 17.94
CA LEU A 27 3.43 -4.80 18.78
C LEU A 27 2.04 -5.43 18.63
N GLY A 28 1.67 -5.82 17.41
CA GLY A 28 0.43 -6.55 17.13
C GLY A 28 0.32 -7.88 17.87
N LEU A 29 1.43 -8.62 18.00
CA LEU A 29 1.47 -9.86 18.78
C LEU A 29 1.24 -9.63 20.28
N VAL A 30 1.74 -8.51 20.82
CA VAL A 30 1.58 -8.17 22.25
C VAL A 30 0.18 -7.63 22.54
N THR A 31 -0.34 -6.77 21.66
CA THR A 31 -1.64 -6.09 21.84
C THR A 31 -2.83 -6.92 21.37
N GLY A 32 -2.60 -7.94 20.53
CA GLY A 32 -3.65 -8.70 19.86
C GLY A 32 -4.27 -7.98 18.66
N GLU A 33 -3.73 -6.81 18.26
CA GLU A 33 -4.23 -6.09 17.09
C GLU A 33 -3.92 -6.82 15.78
N LYS A 34 -4.89 -6.80 14.86
CA LYS A 34 -4.66 -7.25 13.48
C LYS A 34 -3.83 -6.21 12.74
N THR A 35 -2.63 -6.63 12.32
CA THR A 35 -1.68 -5.79 11.59
C THR A 35 -1.74 -6.00 10.08
N ASP A 36 -2.55 -6.93 9.59
CA ASP A 36 -2.78 -7.13 8.15
C ASP A 36 -3.68 -6.03 7.57
N LEU A 37 -3.57 -5.80 6.25
CA LEU A 37 -4.53 -4.98 5.53
C LEU A 37 -5.94 -5.58 5.61
N VAL A 38 -6.95 -4.71 5.55
CA VAL A 38 -8.34 -5.18 5.46
C VAL A 38 -8.56 -5.84 4.10
N SER A 39 -9.07 -7.08 4.11
CA SER A 39 -9.42 -7.81 2.90
C SER A 39 -10.71 -7.23 2.29
N TYR A 40 -10.63 -6.73 1.06
CA TYR A 40 -11.80 -6.29 0.31
C TYR A 40 -12.84 -7.41 0.18
N ASP A 41 -12.40 -8.63 -0.17
CA ASP A 41 -13.29 -9.75 -0.45
C ASP A 41 -14.09 -10.15 0.80
N GLU A 42 -13.47 -10.10 1.98
CA GLU A 42 -14.16 -10.37 3.24
C GLU A 42 -15.22 -9.31 3.54
N VAL A 43 -14.90 -8.03 3.31
CA VAL A 43 -15.83 -6.91 3.55
C VAL A 43 -16.98 -6.95 2.55
N ALA A 44 -16.67 -7.09 1.25
CA ALA A 44 -17.66 -7.16 0.18
C ALA A 44 -18.62 -8.34 0.36
N LYS A 45 -18.11 -9.51 0.78
CA LYS A 45 -18.92 -10.69 1.07
C LYS A 45 -19.88 -10.46 2.22
N ARG A 46 -19.43 -9.84 3.31
CA ARG A 46 -20.26 -9.54 4.50
C ARG A 46 -21.35 -8.51 4.20
N LEU A 47 -21.06 -7.54 3.34
CA LEU A 47 -22.00 -6.49 2.95
C LEU A 47 -22.88 -6.86 1.76
N HIS A 48 -22.72 -8.07 1.20
CA HIS A 48 -23.40 -8.49 -0.02
C HIS A 48 -23.27 -7.48 -1.17
N ALA A 49 -22.11 -6.83 -1.29
CA ALA A 49 -21.83 -5.88 -2.35
C ALA A 49 -21.71 -6.63 -3.68
N ARG A 50 -22.70 -6.46 -4.57
CA ARG A 50 -22.79 -7.17 -5.86
C ARG A 50 -22.66 -6.27 -7.08
N GLN A 51 -22.87 -4.96 -6.92
CA GLN A 51 -22.79 -3.99 -8.01
C GLN A 51 -21.57 -3.10 -7.83
N GLN A 52 -20.87 -2.85 -8.92
CA GLN A 52 -19.74 -1.94 -8.98
C GLN A 52 -20.09 -0.82 -9.96
N VAL A 53 -19.77 0.41 -9.58
CA VAL A 53 -19.93 1.60 -10.43
C VAL A 53 -18.56 2.20 -10.64
N GLU A 54 -18.23 2.49 -11.90
CA GLU A 54 -17.00 3.19 -12.23
C GLU A 54 -17.11 4.65 -11.81
N MET A 55 -16.16 5.13 -11.00
CA MET A 55 -16.16 6.50 -10.46
C MET A 55 -15.15 7.42 -11.15
N GLY A 56 -14.42 6.93 -12.17
CA GLY A 56 -13.34 7.66 -12.82
C GLY A 56 -12.16 7.99 -11.90
N SER A 57 -11.28 8.87 -12.37
CA SER A 57 -10.11 9.32 -11.61
C SER A 57 -10.45 10.42 -10.63
N GLN A 58 -10.00 10.28 -9.38
CA GLN A 58 -10.19 11.26 -8.33
C GLN A 58 -9.00 11.26 -7.36
N MET A 59 -8.79 12.39 -6.68
CA MET A 59 -7.82 12.46 -5.58
C MET A 59 -8.42 11.77 -4.36
N VAL A 60 -7.69 10.81 -3.81
CA VAL A 60 -8.11 10.05 -2.62
C VAL A 60 -7.11 10.30 -1.49
N PRO A 61 -7.57 10.73 -0.30
CA PRO A 61 -6.72 10.82 0.89
C PRO A 61 -6.10 9.47 1.23
N LEU A 62 -4.79 9.45 1.49
CA LEU A 62 -4.06 8.21 1.74
C LEU A 62 -4.61 7.46 2.96
N ASP A 63 -5.05 8.17 3.99
CA ASP A 63 -5.63 7.62 5.23
C ASP A 63 -6.97 6.91 5.02
N GLN A 64 -7.70 7.22 3.94
CA GLN A 64 -8.93 6.50 3.55
C GLN A 64 -8.64 5.19 2.81
N ILE A 65 -7.39 4.91 2.42
CA ILE A 65 -6.99 3.63 1.83
C ILE A 65 -6.64 2.65 2.97
N VAL A 66 -7.53 1.68 3.23
CA VAL A 66 -7.47 0.83 4.43
C VAL A 66 -7.16 -0.64 4.14
N GLY A 67 -7.20 -1.04 2.87
CA GLY A 67 -7.15 -2.45 2.51
C GLY A 67 -6.77 -2.71 1.06
N SER A 68 -6.85 -3.97 0.65
CA SER A 68 -6.51 -4.39 -0.70
C SER A 68 -7.36 -5.58 -1.16
N VAL A 69 -7.54 -5.67 -2.48
CA VAL A 69 -8.08 -6.83 -3.20
C VAL A 69 -6.91 -7.83 -3.35
N GLY A 70 -6.69 -8.63 -2.32
CA GLY A 70 -5.53 -9.53 -2.23
C GLY A 70 -4.26 -8.87 -1.69
N ARG A 71 -3.16 -9.63 -1.62
CA ARG A 71 -1.84 -9.18 -1.08
C ARG A 71 -1.88 -8.52 0.31
N TYR A 72 -2.93 -8.78 1.10
CA TYR A 72 -3.14 -8.18 2.42
C TYR A 72 -2.13 -8.63 3.48
N ARG A 73 -1.31 -9.63 3.17
CA ARG A 73 -0.19 -10.11 3.99
C ARG A 73 1.17 -9.54 3.60
N ASP A 74 1.29 -8.95 2.41
CA ASP A 74 2.56 -8.41 1.92
C ASP A 74 2.88 -7.04 2.54
N PHE A 75 1.89 -6.44 3.20
CA PHE A 75 1.95 -5.12 3.81
C PHE A 75 1.23 -5.12 5.16
N THR A 76 1.64 -4.22 6.05
CA THR A 76 0.90 -3.96 7.29
C THR A 76 -0.39 -3.17 7.00
N ARG A 77 -1.23 -3.01 8.03
CA ARG A 77 -2.48 -2.21 8.03
C ARG A 77 -2.25 -0.76 7.60
N THR A 78 -1.02 -0.27 7.75
CA THR A 78 -0.59 1.06 7.37
C THR A 78 0.19 1.10 6.05
N PHE A 79 0.19 0.02 5.27
CA PHE A 79 0.92 -0.16 4.01
C PHE A 79 2.46 -0.19 4.14
N LEU A 80 3.00 -0.53 5.32
CA LEU A 80 4.44 -0.75 5.44
C LEU A 80 4.82 -2.08 4.76
N PRO A 81 5.88 -2.15 3.95
CA PRO A 81 6.23 -3.34 3.20
C PRO A 81 6.78 -4.44 4.12
N ARG A 82 6.29 -5.68 3.95
CA ARG A 82 6.82 -6.89 4.59
C ARG A 82 7.71 -7.68 3.62
N ALA A 83 8.17 -8.86 4.03
CA ALA A 83 9.07 -9.71 3.23
C ALA A 83 8.50 -10.12 1.86
N GLY A 84 7.17 -10.20 1.70
CA GLY A 84 6.51 -10.48 0.42
C GLY A 84 6.53 -9.31 -0.57
N ALA A 85 6.84 -8.09 -0.11
CA ALA A 85 6.99 -6.93 -0.98
C ALA A 85 8.37 -6.94 -1.67
N ASN A 86 8.39 -6.92 -3.00
CA ASN A 86 9.62 -6.84 -3.77
C ASN A 86 10.33 -5.50 -3.52
N ALA A 87 11.52 -5.55 -2.91
CA ALA A 87 12.33 -4.39 -2.52
C ALA A 87 12.79 -3.54 -3.71
N GLU A 88 13.24 -4.19 -4.78
CA GLU A 88 13.80 -3.54 -5.96
C GLU A 88 12.70 -2.84 -6.77
N ARG A 89 11.51 -3.43 -6.82
CA ARG A 89 10.31 -2.77 -7.36
C ARG A 89 9.89 -1.58 -6.49
N TRP A 90 9.95 -1.71 -5.16
CA TRP A 90 9.60 -0.63 -4.24
C TRP A 90 10.55 0.57 -4.42
N ALA A 91 11.87 0.34 -4.42
CA ALA A 91 12.87 1.40 -4.56
C ALA A 91 12.77 2.11 -5.92
N ARG A 92 12.53 1.36 -7.01
CA ARG A 92 12.29 1.97 -8.33
C ARG A 92 11.05 2.86 -8.36
N LEU A 93 9.98 2.47 -7.67
CA LEU A 93 8.76 3.27 -7.59
C LEU A 93 8.95 4.53 -6.73
N ASP A 94 9.66 4.43 -5.61
CA ASP A 94 10.01 5.59 -4.77
C ASP A 94 10.88 6.59 -5.53
N ALA A 95 11.89 6.11 -6.25
CA ALA A 95 12.71 6.99 -7.08
C ALA A 95 11.91 7.61 -8.24
N ALA A 96 11.01 6.86 -8.88
CA ALA A 96 10.16 7.38 -9.94
C ALA A 96 9.14 8.42 -9.44
N MET A 97 8.59 8.24 -8.24
CA MET A 97 7.65 9.17 -7.59
C MET A 97 8.28 10.55 -7.32
N ASN A 98 9.58 10.59 -7.07
CA ASN A 98 10.34 11.82 -6.89
C ASN A 98 10.87 12.42 -8.22
N SER A 99 10.59 11.76 -9.35
CA SER A 99 11.02 12.22 -10.67
C SER A 99 9.91 13.01 -11.38
N LEU A 100 10.27 13.76 -12.42
CA LEU A 100 9.33 14.54 -13.24
C LEU A 100 8.40 13.66 -14.10
N GLU A 101 8.70 12.36 -14.25
CA GLU A 101 7.99 11.44 -15.13
C GLU A 101 6.65 10.97 -14.53
N GLY A 102 6.49 11.07 -13.21
CA GLY A 102 5.31 10.60 -12.50
C GLY A 102 5.10 9.09 -12.63
N PHE A 103 3.91 8.60 -12.29
CA PHE A 103 3.53 7.20 -12.42
C PHE A 103 2.01 7.08 -12.62
N PRO A 104 1.51 5.99 -13.25
CA PRO A 104 0.09 5.81 -13.49
C PRO A 104 -0.70 5.75 -12.17
N PRO A 105 -1.95 6.22 -12.15
CA PRO A 105 -2.79 6.20 -10.95
C PRO A 105 -2.95 4.78 -10.40
N VAL A 106 -3.29 4.70 -9.11
CA VAL A 106 -3.69 3.43 -8.48
C VAL A 106 -5.15 3.13 -8.82
N GLU A 107 -5.49 1.84 -8.89
CA GLU A 107 -6.89 1.41 -9.02
C GLU A 107 -7.43 1.07 -7.65
N LEU A 108 -8.58 1.66 -7.29
CA LEU A 108 -9.20 1.49 -5.99
C LEU A 108 -10.65 1.03 -6.13
N PHE A 109 -11.09 0.19 -5.19
CA PHE A 109 -12.51 -0.04 -4.91
C PHE A 109 -12.93 0.75 -3.69
N LYS A 110 -14.11 1.36 -3.72
CA LYS A 110 -14.70 2.10 -2.60
C LYS A 110 -15.82 1.28 -1.98
N ILE A 111 -15.85 1.21 -0.65
CA ILE A 111 -16.99 0.71 0.13
C ILE A 111 -17.25 1.71 1.25
N GLY A 112 -18.46 2.30 1.30
CA GLY A 112 -18.74 3.39 2.23
C GLY A 112 -17.75 4.54 1.99
N GLU A 113 -17.03 4.97 3.02
CA GLU A 113 -16.04 6.07 2.95
C GLU A 113 -14.58 5.61 2.87
N VAL A 114 -14.34 4.32 2.66
CA VAL A 114 -12.98 3.75 2.62
C VAL A 114 -12.67 3.07 1.30
N TYR A 115 -11.38 2.98 1.00
CA TYR A 115 -10.85 2.49 -0.25
C TYR A 115 -9.95 1.27 -0.06
N PHE A 116 -10.00 0.40 -1.05
CA PHE A 116 -9.25 -0.85 -1.12
C PHE A 116 -8.45 -0.86 -2.42
N VAL A 117 -7.15 -1.14 -2.33
CA VAL A 117 -6.28 -1.19 -3.51
C VAL A 117 -6.59 -2.40 -4.35
N ARG A 118 -7.02 -2.19 -5.60
CA ARG A 118 -7.14 -3.24 -6.61
C ARG A 118 -5.79 -3.43 -7.33
N ASP A 119 -5.17 -2.33 -7.74
CA ASP A 119 -3.80 -2.32 -8.30
C ASP A 119 -2.97 -1.16 -7.72
N GLY A 120 -1.67 -1.44 -7.52
CA GLY A 120 -0.72 -0.42 -7.07
C GLY A 120 -0.38 -0.42 -5.58
N ASN A 121 -0.49 -1.56 -4.89
CA ASN A 121 -0.14 -1.68 -3.45
C ASN A 121 1.26 -1.12 -3.11
N HIS A 122 2.26 -1.39 -3.95
CA HIS A 122 3.60 -0.81 -3.79
C HIS A 122 3.61 0.72 -3.91
N ARG A 123 2.80 1.30 -4.80
CA ARG A 123 2.72 2.76 -4.97
C ARG A 123 2.09 3.42 -3.74
N VAL A 124 1.05 2.82 -3.17
CA VAL A 124 0.45 3.29 -1.91
C VAL A 124 1.44 3.17 -0.74
N SER A 125 2.19 2.07 -0.69
CA SER A 125 3.26 1.88 0.30
C SER A 125 4.34 2.94 0.22
N VAL A 126 4.82 3.25 -0.98
CA VAL A 126 5.79 4.32 -1.25
C VAL A 126 5.24 5.69 -0.86
N ALA A 127 4.00 5.99 -1.25
CA ALA A 127 3.36 7.28 -0.97
C ALA A 127 3.15 7.56 0.53
N ARG A 128 3.10 6.51 1.35
CA ARG A 128 2.97 6.59 2.82
C ARG A 128 4.30 6.57 3.57
N ALA A 129 5.40 6.26 2.88
CA ALA A 129 6.72 6.04 3.48
C ALA A 129 7.56 7.32 3.55
#